data_AF-A0A1Y0E7W2-F1
#
_entry.id   AF-A0A1Y0E7W2-F1
#
_cell.length_a   1.000
_cell.length_b   1.000
_cell.length_c   1.000
_cell.angle_alpha   90.00
_cell.angle_beta   90.00
_cell.angle_gamma   90.00
#
_symmetry.space_group_name_H-M   'P 1'
#
loop_
_entity.id
_entity.type
_entity.pdbx_description
1 polymer ?
#
loop_
_entity_poly.entity_id
_entity_poly.type
_entity_poly.pdbx_seq_one_letter_code
_entity_poly.pdbx_strand_id
1 'polypeptide(L)'
;MKRLILALGLSLTAGAASASYAPVTDEQTFLSLVNGKELRHRFYGITLNVLDSGQVIGSAIGWGVEGTWSWQDGYFCRELYWGGSLIPYNCQLVEINDDLIRFTVDQGAGRSAAFRLR
;
A
#
# COMPACT_ATOMS: atom_id res chain seq x y z
N MET A 1 9.25 -60.47 -25.57
CA MET A 1 9.31 -59.14 -26.23
C MET A 1 9.07 -58.08 -25.17
N LYS A 2 10.02 -57.14 -25.02
CA LYS A 2 10.21 -56.22 -23.89
C LYS A 2 9.01 -55.27 -23.70
N ARG A 3 8.38 -55.29 -22.51
CA ARG A 3 7.43 -54.26 -22.09
C ARG A 3 8.23 -53.06 -21.58
N LEU A 4 8.29 -51.97 -22.34
CA LEU A 4 8.82 -50.70 -21.85
C LEU A 4 7.87 -50.14 -20.80
N ILE A 5 8.35 -50.03 -19.56
CA ILE A 5 7.68 -49.30 -18.49
C ILE A 5 8.13 -47.85 -18.62
N LEU A 6 7.24 -46.97 -19.09
CA LEU A 6 7.48 -45.53 -19.16
C LEU A 6 7.05 -44.92 -17.81
N ALA A 7 8.01 -44.71 -16.92
CA ALA A 7 7.79 -44.01 -15.66
C ALA A 7 7.60 -42.51 -15.94
N LEU A 8 6.36 -42.03 -15.79
CA LEU A 8 6.01 -40.62 -15.93
C LEU A 8 6.45 -39.88 -14.65
N GLY A 9 7.56 -39.14 -14.74
CA GLY A 9 8.08 -38.34 -13.64
C GLY A 9 7.10 -37.25 -13.24
N LEU A 10 6.69 -37.26 -11.97
CA LEU A 10 5.83 -36.24 -11.37
C LEU A 10 6.66 -34.96 -11.15
N SER A 11 6.57 -34.01 -12.08
CA SER A 11 7.18 -32.70 -11.92
C SER A 11 6.44 -31.93 -10.82
N LEU A 12 7.10 -31.72 -9.68
CA LEU A 12 6.66 -30.78 -8.65
C LEU A 12 6.71 -29.36 -9.22
N THR A 13 5.56 -28.85 -9.67
CA THR A 13 5.42 -27.42 -9.97
C THR A 13 5.46 -26.66 -8.65
N ALA A 14 6.62 -26.09 -8.33
CA ALA A 14 6.72 -25.09 -7.26
C ALA A 14 5.75 -23.95 -7.62
N GLY A 15 4.65 -23.83 -6.88
CA GLY A 15 3.71 -22.73 -7.05
C GLY A 15 4.47 -21.43 -6.80
N ALA A 16 4.52 -20.56 -7.80
CA ALA A 16 4.94 -19.18 -7.58
C ALA A 16 3.99 -18.60 -6.53
N ALA A 17 4.50 -18.28 -5.34
CA ALA A 17 3.75 -17.48 -4.39
C ALA A 17 3.52 -16.12 -5.05
N SER A 18 2.34 -15.93 -5.63
CA SER A 18 1.87 -14.61 -6.02
C SER A 18 1.78 -13.83 -4.71
N ALA A 19 2.64 -12.84 -4.54
CA ALA A 19 2.57 -11.92 -3.42
C ALA A 19 1.25 -11.14 -3.57
N SER A 20 0.18 -11.66 -2.99
CA SER A 20 -1.14 -11.04 -3.01
C SER A 20 -1.18 -9.93 -1.99
N TYR A 21 -1.61 -8.75 -2.41
CA TYR A 21 -1.95 -7.67 -1.51
C TYR A 21 -3.24 -8.03 -0.76
N ALA A 22 -3.19 -7.97 0.58
CA ALA A 22 -4.34 -8.20 1.44
C ALA A 22 -4.99 -6.85 1.81
N PRO A 23 -6.32 -6.70 1.69
CA PRO A 23 -6.98 -5.45 2.04
C PRO A 23 -6.91 -5.17 3.54
N VAL A 24 -6.75 -3.90 3.90
CA VAL A 24 -6.87 -3.38 5.27
C VAL A 24 -8.23 -2.70 5.36
N THR A 25 -9.12 -3.23 6.19
CA THR A 25 -10.54 -2.83 6.21
C THR A 25 -10.94 -2.01 7.44
N ASP A 26 -10.08 -1.87 8.43
CA ASP A 26 -10.36 -1.14 9.66
C ASP A 26 -9.18 -0.25 10.10
N GLU A 27 -9.52 0.84 10.78
CA GLU A 27 -8.58 1.87 11.20
C GLU A 27 -7.52 1.34 12.17
N GLN A 28 -7.89 0.45 13.08
CA GLN A 28 -6.99 -0.03 14.12
C GLN A 28 -5.90 -0.92 13.53
N THR A 29 -6.26 -1.81 12.61
CA THR A 29 -5.31 -2.56 11.80
C THR A 29 -4.40 -1.62 11.02
N PHE A 30 -4.95 -0.62 10.34
CA PHE A 30 -4.15 0.36 9.60
C PHE A 30 -3.12 1.09 10.49
N LEU A 31 -3.57 1.63 11.63
CA LEU A 31 -2.70 2.31 12.60
C LEU A 31 -1.62 1.40 13.15
N SER A 32 -1.93 0.11 13.40
CA SER A 32 -0.92 -0.86 13.85
C SER A 32 0.22 -1.08 12.84
N LEU A 33 -0.04 -0.85 11.55
CA LEU A 33 0.93 -0.99 10.47
C LEU A 33 1.80 0.26 10.33
N VAL A 34 1.21 1.45 10.44
CA VAL A 34 1.87 2.72 10.08
C VAL A 34 2.42 3.51 11.26
N ASN A 35 1.92 3.30 12.48
CA ASN A 35 2.31 4.11 13.63
C ASN A 35 3.81 3.95 13.93
N GLY A 36 4.49 5.08 14.13
CA GLY A 36 5.94 5.14 14.32
C GLY A 36 6.79 4.78 13.10
N LYS A 37 6.17 4.61 11.91
CA LYS A 37 6.89 4.28 10.65
C LYS A 37 6.80 5.40 9.63
N GLU A 38 7.74 5.36 8.69
CA GLU A 38 7.70 6.15 7.45
C GLU A 38 7.15 5.31 6.29
N LEU A 39 6.30 5.92 5.46
CA LEU A 39 5.89 5.41 4.16
C LEU A 39 6.80 6.00 3.09
N ARG A 40 7.66 5.17 2.48
CA ARG A 40 8.71 5.64 1.56
C ARG A 40 8.53 5.11 0.15
N HIS A 41 8.53 6.02 -0.83
CA HIS A 41 8.63 5.69 -2.24
C HIS A 41 9.96 6.19 -2.80
N ARG A 42 11.02 5.36 -2.69
CA ARG A 42 12.41 5.76 -3.01
C ARG A 42 12.59 6.35 -4.41
N PHE A 43 11.94 5.78 -5.43
CA PHE A 43 12.09 6.24 -6.82
C PHE A 43 11.57 7.66 -7.05
N TYR A 44 10.55 8.10 -6.29
CA TYR A 44 9.95 9.43 -6.40
C TYR A 44 10.35 10.35 -5.24
N GLY A 45 11.28 9.92 -4.38
CA GLY A 45 11.72 10.70 -3.22
C GLY A 45 10.58 11.10 -2.28
N ILE A 46 9.57 10.23 -2.11
CA ILE A 46 8.42 10.49 -1.23
C ILE A 46 8.69 9.84 0.13
N THR A 47 8.47 10.60 1.21
CA THR A 47 8.47 10.12 2.59
C THR A 47 7.27 10.74 3.31
N LEU A 48 6.39 9.91 3.86
CA LEU A 48 5.19 10.34 4.57
C LEU A 48 5.11 9.67 5.94
N ASN A 49 4.56 10.37 6.92
CA ASN A 49 4.14 9.84 8.21
C ASN A 49 2.64 10.06 8.34
N VAL A 50 1.92 9.00 8.69
CA VAL A 50 0.49 9.04 8.95
C VAL A 50 0.31 8.94 10.46
N LEU A 51 -0.20 10.00 11.06
CA LEU A 51 -0.31 10.15 12.51
C LEU A 51 -1.72 9.74 12.98
N ASP A 52 -1.80 9.15 14.18
CA ASP A 52 -3.06 8.78 14.84
C ASP A 52 -3.96 9.98 15.16
N SER A 53 -3.40 11.20 15.16
CA SER A 53 -4.13 12.46 15.27
C SER A 53 -5.00 12.81 14.06
N GLY A 54 -4.96 12.01 12.98
CA GLY A 54 -5.63 12.30 11.73
C GLY A 54 -4.83 13.19 10.78
N GLN A 55 -3.53 13.37 11.02
CA GLN A 55 -2.64 14.17 10.16
C GLN A 55 -1.77 13.30 9.27
N VAL A 56 -1.46 13.81 8.07
CA VAL A 56 -0.41 13.28 7.19
C VAL A 56 0.63 14.38 7.02
N ILE A 57 1.89 14.07 7.29
CA ILE A 57 3.01 14.99 7.10
C ILE A 57 4.14 14.31 6.33
N GLY A 58 4.99 15.09 5.67
CA GLY A 58 6.18 14.57 5.02
C GLY A 58 6.68 15.44 3.89
N SER A 59 7.27 14.79 2.89
CA SER A 59 7.80 15.46 1.70
C SER A 59 7.74 14.58 0.46
N ALA A 60 7.63 15.23 -0.70
CA ALA A 60 7.66 14.61 -2.02
C ALA A 60 8.37 15.53 -3.00
N ILE A 61 9.39 15.00 -3.70
CA ILE A 61 10.13 15.73 -4.75
C ILE A 61 10.64 17.11 -4.25
N GLY A 62 11.15 17.15 -3.02
CA GLY A 62 11.72 18.37 -2.41
C GLY A 62 10.72 19.36 -1.82
N TRP A 63 9.41 19.11 -1.94
CA TRP A 63 8.36 19.95 -1.36
C TRP A 63 7.69 19.27 -0.17
N GLY A 64 7.22 20.08 0.79
CA GLY A 64 6.44 19.59 1.93
C GLY A 64 5.11 18.98 1.49
N VAL A 65 4.69 17.94 2.22
CA VAL A 65 3.36 17.36 2.15
C VAL A 65 2.74 17.50 3.53
N GLU A 66 1.53 18.03 3.58
CA GLU A 66 0.73 18.14 4.79
C GLU A 66 -0.74 17.87 4.47
N GLY A 67 -1.53 17.49 5.46
CA GLY A 67 -2.97 17.31 5.28
C GLY A 67 -3.58 16.45 6.35
N THR A 68 -4.79 15.98 6.06
CA THR A 68 -5.61 15.23 7.02
C THR A 68 -6.09 13.93 6.41
N TRP A 69 -6.43 13.01 7.30
CA TRP A 69 -7.04 11.74 6.94
C TRP A 69 -8.06 11.30 7.99
N SER A 70 -8.94 10.41 7.56
CA SER A 70 -9.91 9.72 8.41
C SER A 70 -10.17 8.34 7.82
N TRP A 71 -10.61 7.39 8.65
CA TRP A 71 -11.09 6.10 8.18
C TRP A 71 -12.61 6.15 8.01
N GLN A 72 -13.11 5.79 6.84
CA GLN A 72 -14.55 5.79 6.56
C GLN A 72 -14.91 4.58 5.69
N ASP A 73 -15.89 3.78 6.13
CA ASP A 73 -16.45 2.64 5.39
C ASP A 73 -15.41 1.67 4.81
N GLY A 74 -14.30 1.47 5.52
CA GLY A 74 -13.20 0.58 5.11
C GLY A 74 -12.13 1.22 4.22
N TYR A 75 -12.15 2.55 4.07
CA TYR A 75 -11.23 3.29 3.23
C TYR A 75 -10.45 4.36 3.99
N PHE A 76 -9.25 4.63 3.51
CA PHE A 76 -8.42 5.76 3.95
C PHE A 76 -8.81 7.01 3.17
N CYS A 77 -9.56 7.90 3.79
CA CYS A 77 -10.06 9.13 3.17
C CYS A 77 -9.20 10.31 3.56
N ARG A 78 -8.60 10.98 2.58
CA ARG A 78 -7.56 11.99 2.80
C ARG A 78 -7.69 13.20 1.90
N GLU A 79 -7.22 14.34 2.38
CA GLU A 79 -6.95 15.57 1.61
C GLU A 79 -5.52 16.01 1.94
N LEU A 80 -4.72 16.35 0.92
CA LEU A 80 -3.32 16.79 1.14
C LEU A 80 -3.04 18.10 0.43
N TYR A 81 -1.98 18.76 0.85
CA TYR A 81 -1.34 19.87 0.17
C TYR A 81 0.09 19.44 -0.15
N TRP A 82 0.54 19.69 -1.37
CA TRP A 82 1.91 19.43 -1.82
C TRP A 82 2.54 20.74 -2.30
N GLY A 83 3.51 21.26 -1.55
CA GLY A 83 4.07 22.58 -1.81
C GLY A 83 3.02 23.69 -1.85
N GLY A 84 1.95 23.57 -1.05
CA GLY A 84 0.81 24.49 -1.03
C GLY A 84 -0.25 24.24 -2.11
N SER A 85 -0.02 23.32 -3.06
CA SER A 85 -1.04 22.93 -4.04
C SER A 85 -1.97 21.87 -3.46
N LEU A 86 -3.27 22.13 -3.50
CA LEU A 86 -4.29 21.19 -3.03
C LEU A 86 -4.30 19.91 -3.88
N ILE A 87 -4.21 18.77 -3.20
CA ILE A 87 -4.56 17.46 -3.71
C ILE A 87 -5.92 17.11 -3.10
N PRO A 88 -7.01 17.15 -3.89
CA PRO A 88 -8.37 17.08 -3.37
C PRO A 88 -8.66 15.83 -2.55
N TYR A 89 -9.67 15.96 -1.70
CA TYR A 89 -10.23 14.85 -0.93
C TYR A 89 -10.52 13.62 -1.81
N ASN A 90 -10.06 12.44 -1.35
CA ASN A 90 -10.34 11.15 -1.98
C ASN A 90 -10.26 10.00 -0.97
N CYS A 91 -11.09 8.98 -1.14
CA CYS A 91 -11.06 7.75 -0.34
C CYS A 91 -10.34 6.63 -1.10
N GLN A 92 -9.32 6.06 -0.45
CA GLN A 92 -8.40 5.12 -1.06
C GLN A 92 -8.55 3.73 -0.44
N LEU A 93 -8.55 2.70 -1.29
CA LEU A 93 -8.36 1.32 -0.85
C LEU A 93 -6.92 1.17 -0.35
N VAL A 94 -6.77 0.57 0.84
CA VAL A 94 -5.46 0.26 1.42
C VAL A 94 -5.25 -1.25 1.42
N GLU A 95 -4.09 -1.68 0.96
CA GLU A 95 -3.71 -3.09 0.98
C GLU A 95 -2.25 -3.27 1.39
N ILE A 96 -1.92 -4.40 2.00
CA ILE A 96 -0.58 -4.72 2.51
C ILE A 96 -0.03 -5.98 1.84
N ASN A 97 1.26 -5.97 1.55
CA ASN A 97 2.04 -7.14 1.15
C ASN A 97 3.42 -7.04 1.81
N ASP A 98 3.67 -7.83 2.85
CA ASP A 98 4.87 -7.74 3.69
C ASP A 98 5.13 -6.30 4.20
N ASP A 99 6.22 -5.65 3.74
CA ASP A 99 6.57 -4.27 4.09
C ASP A 99 6.05 -3.23 3.09
N LEU A 100 5.27 -3.64 2.08
CA LEU A 100 4.67 -2.76 1.07
C LEU A 100 3.21 -2.47 1.39
N ILE A 101 2.90 -1.19 1.64
CA ILE A 101 1.54 -0.70 1.74
C ILE A 101 1.15 0.00 0.43
N ARG A 102 0.01 -0.38 -0.14
CA ARG A 102 -0.53 0.16 -1.39
C ARG A 102 -1.80 0.95 -1.12
N PHE A 103 -1.87 2.13 -1.72
CA PHE A 103 -3.06 2.98 -1.73
C PHE A 103 -3.57 3.08 -3.16
N THR A 104 -4.85 2.81 -3.38
CA THR A 104 -5.50 2.94 -4.69
C THR A 104 -6.66 3.93 -4.60
N VAL A 105 -6.61 5.02 -5.38
CA VAL A 105 -7.64 6.08 -5.36
C VAL A 105 -9.01 5.56 -5.83
N ASP A 106 -10.04 6.37 -5.58
CA ASP A 106 -11.42 6.12 -6.02
C ASP A 106 -11.93 4.76 -5.50
N GLN A 107 -11.71 4.52 -4.21
CA GLN A 107 -12.11 3.29 -3.51
C GLN A 107 -11.59 2.00 -4.18
N GLY A 108 -10.45 2.08 -4.86
CA GLY A 108 -9.83 0.94 -5.55
C GLY A 108 -10.04 0.93 -7.08
N ALA A 109 -10.82 1.86 -7.64
CA ALA A 109 -11.11 1.91 -9.07
C ALA A 109 -10.07 2.70 -9.89
N GLY A 110 -9.15 3.40 -9.24
CA GLY A 110 -8.21 4.30 -9.91
C GLY A 110 -6.74 3.89 -9.84
N ARG A 111 -5.86 4.88 -9.88
CA ARG A 111 -4.41 4.71 -9.83
C ARG A 111 -3.93 4.30 -8.44
N SER A 112 -2.89 3.47 -8.40
CA SER A 112 -2.24 3.06 -7.15
C SER A 112 -0.87 3.70 -6.94
N ALA A 113 -0.48 3.81 -5.67
CA ALA A 113 0.88 4.08 -5.24
C ALA A 113 1.25 3.13 -4.10
N ALA A 114 2.43 2.53 -4.17
CA ALA A 114 2.93 1.62 -3.13
C ALA A 114 4.14 2.22 -2.41
N PHE A 115 4.17 2.11 -1.09
CA PHE A 115 5.20 2.64 -0.23
C PHE A 115 5.78 1.51 0.61
N ARG A 116 7.09 1.55 0.86
CA ARG A 116 7.70 0.68 1.87
C ARG A 116 7.52 1.30 3.24
N LEU A 117 7.10 0.48 4.21
CA LEU A 117 7.10 0.80 5.62
C LEU A 117 8.53 0.72 6.15
N ARG A 118 8.99 1.77 6.84
CA ARG A 118 10.34 1.88 7.40
C ARG A 118 10.32 2.32 8.85
#